data_AF-A0A930ARW8-F1
#
_entry.id   AF-A0A930ARW8-F1
#
_cell.length_a   1.000
_cell.length_b   1.000
_cell.length_c   1.000
_cell.angle_alpha   90.00
_cell.angle_beta   90.00
_cell.angle_gamma   90.00
#
_symmetry.space_group_name_H-M   'P 1'
#
loop_
_entity.id
_entity.type
_entity.pdbx_description
1 polymer ?
#
loop_
_entity_poly.entity_id
_entity_poly.type
_entity_poly.pdbx_seq_one_letter_code
_entity_poly.pdbx_strand_id
1 'polypeptide(L)'
;AYGNTKDVWSWTGYTWEELMQETEDKLELLSLIDILVDGRFELAKKDLTLQFRGSSNQRIIDVQASLESGEVVLWKGLWES
;
A
#
# COMPACT_ATOMS: atom_id res chain seq x y z
N ALA A 1 -11.00 20.12 8.64
CA ALA A 1 -10.51 18.97 7.86
C ALA A 1 -9.43 19.49 6.92
N TYR A 2 -8.22 18.94 6.98
CA TYR A 2 -7.23 19.20 5.92
C TYR A 2 -7.80 18.56 4.65
N GLY A 3 -8.02 19.31 3.58
CA GLY A 3 -8.71 18.82 2.37
C GLY A 3 -7.97 17.67 1.65
N ASN A 4 -8.51 17.22 0.51
CA ASN A 4 -7.97 16.15 -0.36
C ASN A 4 -6.63 16.51 -1.05
N THR A 5 -5.74 17.25 -0.38
CA THR A 5 -4.46 17.71 -0.92
C THR A 5 -3.28 16.89 -0.43
N LYS A 6 -3.52 15.87 0.39
CA LYS A 6 -2.48 15.00 0.95
C LYS A 6 -2.88 13.55 0.72
N ASP A 7 -1.89 12.74 0.39
CA ASP A 7 -2.06 11.30 0.28
C ASP A 7 -1.95 10.64 1.67
N VAL A 8 -2.85 9.70 1.95
CA VAL A 8 -2.86 8.88 3.15
C VAL A 8 -2.16 7.55 2.85
N TRP A 9 -1.08 7.30 3.59
CA TRP A 9 -0.25 6.10 3.44
C TRP A 9 -0.43 5.17 4.64
N SER A 10 -0.46 3.86 4.40
CA SER A 10 -0.57 2.85 5.46
C SER A 10 0.44 1.72 5.30
N TRP A 11 1.10 1.36 6.41
CA TRP A 11 1.93 0.16 6.53
C TRP A 11 1.24 -0.82 7.46
N THR A 12 0.77 -1.93 6.93
CA THR A 12 -0.06 -2.87 7.71
C THR A 12 0.70 -4.14 8.11
N GLY A 13 1.69 -4.54 7.30
CA GLY A 13 2.33 -5.85 7.41
C GLY A 13 1.50 -7.01 6.86
N TYR A 14 0.25 -6.76 6.48
CA TYR A 14 -0.61 -7.70 5.76
C TYR A 14 -0.43 -7.50 4.26
N THR A 15 -0.64 -8.54 3.47
CA THR A 15 -0.69 -8.40 2.02
C THR A 15 -2.03 -7.83 1.57
N TRP A 16 -2.08 -7.25 0.38
CA TRP A 16 -3.33 -6.86 -0.28
C TRP A 16 -4.36 -7.99 -0.27
N GLU A 17 -3.93 -9.20 -0.61
CA GLU A 17 -4.79 -10.37 -0.72
C GLU A 17 -5.35 -10.80 0.65
N GLU A 18 -4.55 -10.66 1.72
CA GLU A 18 -5.03 -10.86 3.09
C GLU A 18 -6.10 -9.81 3.45
N LEU A 19 -5.84 -8.52 3.17
CA LEU A 19 -6.78 -7.43 3.49
C LEU A 19 -8.10 -7.52 2.70
N MET A 20 -8.06 -7.99 1.46
CA MET A 20 -9.25 -8.15 0.61
C MET A 20 -10.14 -9.34 1.03
N GLN A 21 -9.62 -10.29 1.80
CA GLN A 21 -10.36 -11.47 2.29
C GLN A 21 -10.91 -11.31 3.71
N GLU A 22 -10.64 -10.18 4.35
CA GLU A 22 -10.98 -9.90 5.74
C GLU A 22 -12.33 -9.18 5.88
N THR A 23 -12.62 -8.73 7.10
CA THR A 23 -13.87 -8.08 7.50
C THR A 23 -14.11 -6.73 6.81
N GLU A 24 -15.37 -6.27 6.86
CA GLU A 24 -15.84 -5.04 6.19
C GLU A 24 -15.06 -3.78 6.61
N ASP A 25 -14.53 -3.74 7.84
CA ASP A 25 -13.67 -2.66 8.34
C ASP A 25 -12.31 -2.58 7.61
N LYS A 26 -11.78 -3.70 7.09
CA LYS A 26 -10.55 -3.70 6.28
C LYS A 26 -10.79 -3.15 4.90
N LEU A 27 -11.93 -3.48 4.29
CA LEU A 27 -12.34 -2.90 3.02
C LEU A 27 -12.61 -1.41 3.16
N GLU A 28 -13.26 -1.00 4.26
CA GLU A 28 -13.43 0.41 4.60
C GLU A 28 -12.08 1.11 4.77
N LEU A 29 -11.14 0.52 5.50
CA LEU A 29 -9.76 1.04 5.61
C LEU A 29 -9.13 1.26 4.22
N LEU A 30 -9.20 0.27 3.32
CA LEU A 30 -8.65 0.40 1.97
C LEU A 30 -9.33 1.54 1.20
N SER A 31 -10.64 1.73 1.36
CA SER A 31 -11.36 2.85 0.70
C SER A 31 -10.94 4.24 1.18
N LEU A 32 -10.30 4.33 2.35
CA LEU A 32 -9.92 5.60 3.00
C LEU A 32 -8.44 5.98 2.80
N ILE A 33 -7.65 5.13 2.14
CA ILE A 33 -6.22 5.36 1.94
C ILE A 33 -5.86 5.39 0.45
N ASP A 34 -4.78 6.10 0.13
CA ASP A 34 -4.31 6.25 -1.25
C ASP A 34 -3.22 5.24 -1.57
N ILE A 35 -2.29 5.03 -0.63
CA ILE A 35 -1.12 4.16 -0.80
C ILE A 35 -1.04 3.13 0.33
N LEU A 36 -0.87 1.86 -0.05
CA LEU A 36 -0.62 0.77 0.87
C LEU A 36 0.81 0.23 0.67
N VAL A 37 1.57 0.16 1.76
CA VAL A 37 2.79 -0.64 1.80
C VAL A 37 2.47 -1.97 2.49
N ASP A 38 2.42 -3.01 1.68
CA ASP A 38 1.93 -4.32 2.08
C ASP A 38 3.08 -5.30 2.41
N GLY A 39 2.75 -6.36 3.14
CA GLY A 39 3.68 -7.42 3.53
C GLY A 39 4.56 -7.11 4.75
N ARG A 40 4.93 -8.18 5.47
CA ARG A 40 5.76 -8.08 6.69
C ARG A 40 7.19 -7.68 6.37
N PHE A 41 7.83 -6.99 7.32
CA PHE A 41 9.26 -6.76 7.26
C PHE A 41 10.04 -8.08 7.47
N GLU A 42 10.88 -8.45 6.51
CA GLU A 42 11.73 -9.63 6.58
C GLU A 42 13.20 -9.22 6.71
N LEU A 43 13.85 -9.55 7.83
CA LEU A 43 15.25 -9.17 8.06
C LEU A 43 16.21 -9.72 6.98
N ALA A 44 15.93 -10.91 6.45
CA ALA A 44 16.72 -11.54 5.39
C ALA A 44 16.64 -10.80 4.05
N LYS A 45 15.59 -10.01 3.84
CA LYS A 45 15.34 -9.21 2.64
C LYS A 45 15.49 -7.71 2.90
N LYS A 46 16.08 -7.35 4.06
CA LYS A 46 16.30 -5.96 4.46
C LYS A 46 17.14 -5.23 3.42
N ASP A 47 16.60 -4.13 2.93
CA ASP A 47 17.30 -3.23 2.03
C ASP A 47 16.84 -1.79 2.32
N LEU A 48 17.77 -0.97 2.83
CA LEU A 48 17.50 0.41 3.23
C LEU A 48 17.57 1.39 2.05
N THR A 49 17.94 0.93 0.86
CA THR A 49 17.96 1.76 -0.36
C THR A 49 16.58 1.83 -1.02
N LEU A 50 15.63 0.99 -0.59
CA LEU A 50 14.27 0.96 -1.09
C LEU A 50 13.48 2.18 -0.59
N GLN A 51 12.77 2.85 -1.50
CA GLN A 51 11.91 3.97 -1.13
C GLN A 51 10.71 3.47 -0.34
N PHE A 52 10.42 4.11 0.80
CA PHE A 52 9.20 3.91 1.62
C PHE A 52 8.95 2.48 2.15
N ARG A 53 9.93 1.58 2.05
CA ARG A 53 9.87 0.21 2.58
C ARG A 53 11.23 -0.25 3.08
N GLY A 54 11.23 -1.21 4.02
CA GLY A 54 12.48 -1.69 4.63
C GLY A 54 12.97 -3.03 4.07
N SER A 55 12.12 -3.75 3.34
CA SER A 55 12.38 -5.10 2.87
C SER A 55 11.86 -5.32 1.45
N SER A 56 12.60 -6.07 0.63
CA SER A 56 12.32 -6.21 -0.80
C SER A 56 11.05 -6.99 -1.16
N ASN A 57 10.48 -7.74 -0.20
CA ASN A 57 9.18 -8.40 -0.36
C ASN A 57 7.98 -7.47 -0.19
N GLN A 58 8.15 -6.27 0.38
CA GLN A 58 7.05 -5.34 0.59
C GLN A 58 6.69 -4.64 -0.72
N ARG A 59 5.41 -4.58 -1.10
CA ARG A 59 4.98 -3.85 -2.30
C ARG A 59 4.44 -2.48 -1.89
N ILE A 60 4.52 -1.52 -2.80
CA ILE A 60 3.84 -0.22 -2.65
C ILE A 60 2.73 -0.23 -3.69
N ILE A 61 1.49 -0.15 -3.22
CA ILE A 61 0.28 -0.37 -4.02
C ILE A 61 -0.48 0.96 -4.08
N ASP A 62 -0.90 1.32 -5.28
CA ASP A 62 -1.88 2.38 -5.51
C ASP A 62 -3.26 1.79 -5.24
N VAL A 63 -3.85 2.17 -4.10
CA VAL A 63 -5.05 1.52 -3.59
C VAL A 63 -6.26 1.87 -4.44
N GLN A 64 -6.42 3.14 -4.82
CA GLN A 64 -7.57 3.59 -5.60
C GLN A 64 -7.55 2.96 -7.00
N ALA A 65 -6.40 2.98 -7.68
CA ALA A 65 -6.27 2.32 -8.98
C ALA A 65 -6.47 0.80 -8.90
N SER A 66 -6.05 0.17 -7.79
CA SER A 66 -6.25 -1.26 -7.58
C SER A 66 -7.71 -1.63 -7.33
N LEU A 67 -8.44 -0.81 -6.56
CA LEU A 67 -9.87 -0.99 -6.33
C LEU A 67 -10.68 -0.79 -7.61
N GLU A 68 -10.36 0.23 -8.41
CA GLU A 68 -11.05 0.53 -9.67
C GLU A 68 -10.85 -0.55 -10.74
N SER A 69 -9.62 -1.06 -10.88
CA SER A 69 -9.29 -2.09 -11.88
C SER A 69 -9.63 -3.51 -11.44
N GLY A 70 -9.75 -3.75 -10.12
CA GLY A 70 -9.89 -5.09 -9.55
C GLY A 70 -8.59 -5.91 -9.56
N GLU A 71 -7.47 -5.31 -9.95
CA GLU A 71 -6.14 -5.93 -9.99
C GLU A 71 -5.14 -5.09 -9.19
N VAL A 72 -4.06 -5.70 -8.69
CA VAL A 72 -3.05 -4.95 -7.93
C VAL A 72 -2.24 -4.03 -8.86
N VAL A 73 -2.40 -2.73 -8.67
CA VAL A 73 -1.64 -1.67 -9.35
C VAL A 73 -0.50 -1.20 -8.45
N LEU A 74 0.74 -1.32 -8.93
CA LEU A 74 1.92 -0.88 -8.19
C LEU A 74 2.10 0.64 -8.32
N TRP A 75 2.39 1.29 -7.19
CA TRP A 75 2.73 2.71 -7.16
C TRP A 75 4.03 2.97 -7.91
N LYS A 76 4.01 3.96 -8.80
CA LYS A 76 5.08 4.20 -9.77
C LYS A 76 6.20 5.14 -9.30
N GLY A 77 6.10 5.66 -8.08
CA GLY A 77 7.11 6.57 -7.54
C GLY A 77 6.84 8.03 -7.87
N LEU A 78 7.69 8.92 -7.33
CA LEU A 78 7.59 10.37 -7.48
C LEU A 78 8.10 10.89 -8.84
N TRP A 79 8.54 10.02 -9.74
CA TRP A 79 9.26 10.40 -10.98
C TRP A 79 8.37 10.48 -12.22
N GLU A 80 7.10 10.06 -12.12
CA GLU A 80 6.07 10.36 -13.11
C GLU A 80 5.34 11.63 -12.66
N SER A 81 5.89 12.81 -13.03
CA SER A 81 5.25 14.12 -12.91
C SER A 81 5.20 14.81 -14.26
#